data_AF-A0A0E9NHQ0-F1
#
_entry.id   AF-A0A0E9NHQ0-F1
#
_cell.length_a   1.000
_cell.length_b   1.000
_cell.length_c   1.000
_cell.angle_alpha   90.00
_cell.angle_beta   90.00
_cell.angle_gamma   90.00
#
_symmetry.space_group_name_H-M   'P 1'
#
loop_
_entity.id
_entity.type
_entity.pdbx_description
1 polymer ?
#
loop_
_entity_poly.entity_id
_entity_poly.type
_entity_poly.pdbx_seq_one_letter_code
_entity_poly.pdbx_strand_id
1 'polypeptide(L)'
;MEVERDEYDNFPREDVIHLLARDRDTNEPLGTIRMIRKSATTVKLGRLAVRSDIRGRSIGRILVDAGEAASIMAWGPGTDHDGRRAQPGIREIVANSQEDKRGFYEKCGYVMDEKLGVFNEDGGPHVKVVKML
;
A
#
# COMPACT_ATOMS: atom_id res chain seq x y z
N MET A 1 24.57 5.09 5.48
CA MET A 1 23.29 4.71 4.84
C MET A 1 22.17 5.27 5.71
N GLU A 2 21.78 6.52 5.48
CA GLU A 2 20.67 7.20 6.20
C GLU A 2 19.43 7.37 5.30
N VAL A 3 19.38 6.72 4.14
CA VAL A 3 18.49 7.11 3.03
C VAL A 3 17.08 6.48 3.11
N GLU A 4 16.79 5.60 4.06
CA GLU A 4 15.52 4.85 4.10
C GLU A 4 14.44 5.43 5.00
N ARG A 5 14.81 6.33 5.94
CA ARG A 5 13.85 6.91 6.89
C ARG A 5 13.25 8.19 6.33
N ASP A 6 11.92 8.24 6.23
CA ASP A 6 11.16 9.41 5.79
C ASP A 6 10.22 9.94 6.89
N GLU A 7 9.51 11.03 6.58
CA GLU A 7 8.60 11.70 7.52
C GLU A 7 7.44 10.82 8.02
N TYR A 8 7.12 9.73 7.30
CA TYR A 8 6.04 8.82 7.63
C TYR A 8 6.48 7.69 8.56
N ASP A 9 7.78 7.59 8.86
CA ASP A 9 8.34 6.58 9.78
C ASP A 9 8.35 7.05 11.26
N ASN A 10 7.96 8.30 11.52
CA ASN A 10 7.79 8.80 12.89
C ASN A 10 6.40 8.42 13.40
N PHE A 11 6.33 7.86 14.62
CA PHE A 11 5.08 7.41 15.25
C PHE A 11 4.78 8.20 16.53
N PRO A 12 3.49 8.38 16.89
CA PRO A 12 2.29 7.91 16.19
C PRO A 12 1.82 8.86 15.06
N ARG A 13 1.10 8.30 14.07
CA ARG A 13 0.46 9.04 12.96
C ARG A 13 -0.90 8.45 12.60
N GLU A 14 -1.91 9.28 12.43
CA GLU A 14 -3.28 8.87 12.08
C GLU A 14 -3.47 8.65 10.57
N ASP A 15 -2.56 9.19 9.76
CA ASP A 15 -2.55 9.12 8.30
C ASP A 15 -1.66 7.97 7.77
N VAL A 16 -1.14 7.10 8.66
CA VAL A 16 -0.24 6.00 8.27
C VAL A 16 -0.60 4.71 8.97
N ILE A 17 -0.69 3.61 8.21
CA ILE A 17 -0.85 2.25 8.72
C ILE A 17 0.38 1.44 8.31
N HIS A 18 1.00 0.76 9.27
CA HIS A 18 2.08 -0.18 9.04
C HIS A 18 1.60 -1.58 9.40
N LEU A 19 1.76 -2.54 8.49
CA LEU A 19 1.42 -3.93 8.74
C LEU A 19 2.66 -4.80 8.60
N LEU A 20 2.82 -5.74 9.54
CA LEU A 20 3.90 -6.72 9.55
C LEU A 20 3.28 -8.12 9.52
N ALA A 21 3.54 -8.88 8.46
CA ALA A 21 3.21 -10.29 8.42
C ALA A 21 4.20 -11.06 9.30
N ARG A 22 3.68 -11.93 10.16
CA ARG A 22 4.47 -12.82 11.02
C ARG A 22 4.08 -14.27 10.79
N ASP A 23 5.06 -15.13 10.88
CA ASP A 23 4.84 -16.57 10.92
C ASP A 23 4.07 -16.94 12.20
N ARG A 24 3.08 -17.82 12.07
CA ARG A 24 2.16 -18.12 13.18
C ARG A 24 2.85 -18.89 14.31
N ASP A 25 3.76 -19.79 13.97
CA ASP A 25 4.34 -20.72 14.93
C ASP A 25 5.62 -20.14 15.56
N THR A 26 6.42 -19.46 14.75
CA THR A 26 7.73 -18.90 15.16
C THR A 26 7.67 -17.42 15.52
N ASN A 27 6.59 -16.72 15.17
CA ASN A 27 6.43 -15.26 15.30
C ASN A 27 7.45 -14.44 14.49
N GLU A 28 8.22 -15.07 13.60
CA GLU A 28 9.22 -14.42 12.77
C GLU A 28 8.58 -13.44 11.78
N PRO A 29 9.20 -12.27 11.53
CA PRO A 29 8.72 -11.35 10.50
C PRO A 29 8.93 -11.95 9.11
N LEU A 30 7.89 -11.90 8.27
CA LEU A 30 7.88 -12.45 6.91
C LEU A 30 7.89 -11.36 5.84
N GLY A 31 7.25 -10.23 6.12
CA GLY A 31 7.17 -9.10 5.21
C GLY A 31 6.37 -7.95 5.79
N THR A 32 6.45 -6.79 5.16
CA THR A 32 5.82 -5.55 5.62
C THR A 32 5.19 -4.80 4.46
N ILE A 33 4.28 -3.89 4.78
CA ILE A 33 3.63 -2.95 3.87
C ILE A 33 3.25 -1.70 4.67
N ARG A 34 3.31 -0.54 4.01
CA ARG A 34 2.90 0.75 4.57
C ARG A 34 1.82 1.38 3.69
N MET A 35 0.75 1.85 4.33
CA MET A 35 -0.35 2.57 3.70
C MET A 35 -0.35 4.01 4.22
N ILE A 36 -0.30 5.00 3.34
CA ILE A 36 -0.28 6.43 3.69
C ILE A 36 -1.50 7.10 3.10
N ARG A 37 -2.36 7.72 3.91
CA ARG A 37 -3.46 8.54 3.42
C ARG A 37 -2.92 9.87 2.89
N LYS A 38 -2.86 10.01 1.55
CA LYS A 38 -2.34 11.22 0.89
C LYS A 38 -3.39 12.30 0.70
N SER A 39 -4.67 11.90 0.68
CA SER A 39 -5.81 12.81 0.59
C SER A 39 -7.05 12.17 1.21
N ALA A 40 -8.18 12.89 1.20
CA ALA A 40 -9.46 12.32 1.63
C ALA A 40 -9.82 11.03 0.86
N THR A 41 -9.39 10.93 -0.41
CA THR A 41 -9.81 9.89 -1.35
C THR A 41 -8.72 8.93 -1.80
N THR A 42 -7.45 9.21 -1.50
CA THR A 42 -6.31 8.48 -2.08
C THR A 42 -5.36 7.98 -1.00
N VAL A 43 -5.00 6.70 -1.10
CA VAL A 43 -3.98 6.06 -0.24
C VAL A 43 -2.78 5.67 -1.09
N LYS A 44 -1.56 5.98 -0.64
CA LYS A 44 -0.32 5.50 -1.24
C LYS A 44 0.16 4.26 -0.52
N LEU A 45 0.24 3.14 -1.25
CA LEU A 45 0.92 1.93 -0.85
C LEU A 45 2.43 2.09 -1.09
N GLY A 46 3.24 1.74 -0.10
CA GLY A 46 4.69 1.72 -0.20
C GLY A 46 5.32 0.72 0.77
N ARG A 47 6.66 0.65 0.77
CA ARG A 47 7.45 -0.23 1.66
C ARG A 47 7.00 -1.70 1.62
N LEU A 48 6.42 -2.16 0.50
CA LEU A 48 6.03 -3.55 0.35
C LEU A 48 7.29 -4.40 0.15
N ALA A 49 7.62 -5.21 1.15
CA ALA A 49 8.78 -6.08 1.12
C ALA A 49 8.46 -7.44 1.74
N VAL A 50 8.96 -8.51 1.12
CA VAL A 50 8.88 -9.88 1.63
C VAL A 50 10.29 -10.46 1.65
N ARG A 51 10.64 -11.16 2.75
CA ARG A 51 11.92 -11.86 2.88
C ARG A 51 12.16 -12.77 1.68
N SER A 52 13.38 -12.78 1.17
CA SER A 52 13.74 -13.43 -0.09
C SER A 52 13.59 -14.95 -0.07
N ASP A 53 13.89 -15.57 1.07
CA ASP A 53 13.86 -17.02 1.32
C ASP A 53 12.44 -17.64 1.29
N ILE A 54 11.40 -16.82 1.37
CA ILE A 54 9.99 -17.25 1.42
C ILE A 54 9.12 -16.65 0.30
N ARG A 55 9.75 -16.01 -0.70
CA ARG A 55 9.01 -15.49 -1.87
C ARG A 55 8.32 -16.62 -2.63
N GLY A 56 7.25 -16.28 -3.34
CA GLY A 56 6.41 -17.25 -4.06
C GLY A 56 5.31 -17.92 -3.21
N ARG A 57 5.25 -17.65 -1.90
CA ARG A 57 4.22 -18.17 -0.98
C ARG A 57 3.01 -17.25 -0.80
N SER A 58 2.72 -16.40 -1.79
CA SER A 58 1.60 -15.43 -1.77
C SER A 58 1.61 -14.39 -0.63
N ILE A 59 2.65 -14.33 0.22
CA ILE A 59 2.75 -13.37 1.34
C ILE A 59 2.59 -11.92 0.87
N GLY A 60 3.21 -11.55 -0.26
CA GLY A 60 3.07 -10.21 -0.82
C GLY A 60 1.62 -9.87 -1.18
N ARG A 61 0.87 -10.85 -1.70
CA ARG A 61 -0.57 -10.66 -2.00
C ARG A 61 -1.38 -10.49 -0.72
N ILE A 62 -1.13 -11.35 0.28
CA ILE A 62 -1.79 -11.26 1.60
C ILE A 62 -1.55 -9.89 2.25
N LEU A 63 -0.32 -9.38 2.19
CA LEU A 63 0.01 -8.03 2.69
C LEU A 63 -0.75 -6.94 1.95
N VAL A 64 -0.84 -7.00 0.61
CA VAL A 64 -1.63 -6.06 -0.18
C VAL A 64 -3.10 -6.12 0.25
N ASP A 65 -3.72 -7.29 0.23
CA ASP A 65 -5.14 -7.45 0.60
C ASP A 65 -5.41 -6.95 2.04
N ALA A 66 -4.52 -7.24 2.98
CA ALA A 66 -4.62 -6.76 4.37
C ALA A 66 -4.46 -5.23 4.47
N GLY A 67 -3.54 -4.63 3.71
CA GLY A 67 -3.32 -3.19 3.66
C GLY A 67 -4.52 -2.43 3.06
N GLU A 68 -5.12 -2.98 2.01
CA GLU A 68 -6.35 -2.46 1.40
C GLU A 68 -7.51 -2.50 2.40
N ALA A 69 -7.73 -3.65 3.04
CA ALA A 69 -8.78 -3.81 4.05
C ALA A 69 -8.59 -2.86 5.24
N ALA A 70 -7.36 -2.75 5.77
CA ALA A 70 -7.04 -1.81 6.84
C ALA A 70 -7.31 -0.35 6.45
N SER A 71 -6.96 0.02 5.22
CA SER A 71 -7.21 1.37 4.70
C SER A 71 -8.71 1.68 4.58
N ILE A 72 -9.50 0.71 4.11
CA ILE A 72 -10.97 0.84 4.01
C ILE A 72 -11.60 0.96 5.40
N MET A 73 -11.14 0.15 6.37
CA MET A 73 -11.65 0.22 7.74
C MET A 73 -11.31 1.54 8.42
N ALA A 74 -10.09 2.06 8.21
CA ALA A 74 -9.65 3.31 8.85
C ALA A 74 -10.20 4.56 8.18
N TRP A 75 -10.30 4.57 6.85
CA TRP A 75 -10.52 5.78 6.05
C TRP A 75 -11.62 5.64 4.99
N GLY A 76 -12.40 4.56 5.03
CA GLY A 76 -13.59 4.37 4.23
C GLY A 76 -14.67 5.42 4.53
N PRO A 77 -15.78 5.41 3.77
CA PRO A 77 -16.85 6.38 3.97
C PRO A 77 -17.48 6.20 5.34
N GLY A 78 -17.39 7.23 6.19
CA GLY A 78 -18.09 7.28 7.46
C GLY A 78 -19.52 7.78 7.32
N THR A 79 -20.38 7.39 8.25
CA THR A 79 -21.69 7.99 8.49
C THR A 79 -21.62 8.92 9.69
N ASP A 80 -22.26 10.09 9.60
CA ASP A 80 -22.50 10.92 10.78
C ASP A 80 -23.58 10.29 11.69
N HIS A 81 -23.89 10.98 12.80
CA HIS A 81 -24.88 10.53 13.79
C HIS A 81 -26.30 10.37 13.21
N ASP A 82 -26.59 11.02 12.08
CA ASP A 82 -27.87 10.94 11.36
C ASP A 82 -27.85 9.88 10.25
N GLY A 83 -26.76 9.10 10.13
CA GLY A 83 -26.60 8.11 9.07
C GLY A 83 -26.27 8.71 7.70
N ARG A 84 -25.96 10.02 7.61
CA ARG A 84 -25.59 10.68 6.36
C ARG A 84 -24.10 10.52 6.09
N ARG A 85 -23.71 10.52 4.82
CA ARG A 85 -22.31 10.36 4.41
C ARG A 85 -21.51 11.60 4.85
N ALA A 86 -20.73 11.47 5.92
CA ALA A 86 -20.03 12.59 6.54
C ALA A 86 -18.87 13.12 5.68
N GLN A 87 -18.15 12.21 5.02
CA GLN A 87 -17.05 12.54 4.11
C GLN A 87 -16.95 11.50 2.99
N PRO A 88 -16.44 11.88 1.80
CA PRO A 88 -16.00 10.88 0.85
C PRO A 88 -14.85 10.08 1.47
N GLY A 89 -15.07 8.79 1.68
CA GLY A 89 -14.01 7.87 2.03
C GLY A 89 -12.99 7.70 0.90
N ILE A 90 -11.95 6.93 1.18
CA ILE A 90 -10.98 6.53 0.15
C ILE A 90 -11.68 5.87 -1.05
N ARG A 91 -11.19 6.17 -2.24
CA ARG A 91 -11.72 5.71 -3.54
C ARG A 91 -10.68 4.97 -4.36
N GLU A 92 -9.41 5.19 -4.08
CA GLU A 92 -8.31 4.60 -4.82
C GLU A 92 -7.10 4.35 -3.93
N ILE A 93 -6.32 3.34 -4.33
CA ILE A 93 -5.01 3.04 -3.78
C ILE A 93 -4.01 3.12 -4.93
N VAL A 94 -2.93 3.86 -4.71
CA VAL A 94 -1.87 4.07 -5.69
C VAL A 94 -0.54 3.53 -5.16
N ALA A 95 0.32 3.05 -6.06
CA ALA A 95 1.70 2.73 -5.73
C ALA A 95 2.62 3.21 -6.85
N ASN A 96 3.82 3.63 -6.50
CA ASN A 96 4.92 3.66 -7.45
C ASN A 96 5.59 2.28 -7.36
N SER A 97 5.51 1.52 -8.45
CA SER A 97 6.07 0.19 -8.56
C SER A 97 7.27 0.24 -9.48
N GLN A 98 8.34 -0.50 -9.16
CA GLN A 98 9.35 -0.84 -10.16
C GLN A 98 8.63 -1.48 -11.37
N GLU A 99 9.06 -1.11 -12.58
CA GLU A 99 8.42 -1.55 -13.82
C GLU A 99 8.32 -3.08 -13.91
N ASP A 100 9.38 -3.79 -13.49
CA ASP A 100 9.46 -5.26 -13.50
C ASP A 100 8.52 -5.95 -12.50
N LYS A 101 7.93 -5.19 -11.56
CA LYS A 101 6.90 -5.68 -10.60
C LYS A 101 5.48 -5.37 -11.04
N ARG A 102 5.26 -4.71 -12.17
CA ARG A 102 3.93 -4.39 -12.71
C ARG A 102 2.99 -5.60 -12.72
N GLY A 103 3.46 -6.75 -13.22
CA GLY A 103 2.64 -7.97 -13.30
C GLY A 103 2.20 -8.54 -11.96
N PHE A 104 2.90 -8.22 -10.85
CA PHE A 104 2.41 -8.54 -9.50
C PHE A 104 1.19 -7.68 -9.14
N TYR A 105 1.27 -6.37 -9.37
CA TYR A 105 0.19 -5.43 -9.08
C TYR A 105 -1.04 -5.67 -9.98
N GLU A 106 -0.85 -6.04 -11.23
CA GLU A 106 -1.94 -6.45 -12.14
C GLU A 106 -2.73 -7.63 -11.57
N LYS A 107 -2.04 -8.65 -11.03
CA LYS A 107 -2.70 -9.78 -10.35
C LYS A 107 -3.48 -9.34 -9.10
N CYS A 108 -3.04 -8.28 -8.43
CA CYS A 108 -3.73 -7.66 -7.30
C CYS A 108 -4.92 -6.76 -7.71
N GLY A 109 -5.17 -6.59 -9.01
CA GLY A 109 -6.26 -5.77 -9.54
C GLY A 109 -5.90 -4.29 -9.75
N TYR A 110 -4.62 -3.94 -9.70
CA TYR A 110 -4.16 -2.59 -10.05
C TYR A 110 -3.96 -2.49 -11.56
N VAL A 111 -4.16 -1.30 -12.10
CA VAL A 111 -3.89 -0.94 -13.49
C VAL A 111 -2.80 0.11 -13.55
N MET A 112 -1.98 0.07 -14.61
CA MET A 112 -0.97 1.09 -14.84
C MET A 112 -1.63 2.43 -15.22
N ASP A 113 -1.12 3.53 -14.68
CA ASP A 113 -1.46 4.88 -15.12
C ASP A 113 -0.74 5.16 -16.46
N GLU A 114 -1.38 4.80 -17.57
CA GLU A 114 -0.81 4.94 -18.91
C GLU A 114 -0.50 6.39 -19.28
N LYS A 115 -1.19 7.37 -18.67
CA LYS A 115 -0.94 8.79 -18.94
C LYS A 115 0.41 9.24 -18.41
N LEU A 116 0.85 8.68 -17.28
CA LEU A 116 2.15 8.99 -16.70
C LEU A 116 3.28 8.22 -17.39
N GLY A 117 3.01 6.99 -17.84
CA GLY A 117 4.02 6.14 -18.48
C GLY A 117 5.10 5.65 -17.50
N VAL A 118 6.20 5.16 -18.05
CA VAL A 118 7.38 4.76 -17.28
C VAL A 118 8.21 6.01 -16.93
N PHE A 119 8.58 6.16 -15.67
CA PHE A 119 9.41 7.26 -15.18
C PHE A 119 10.57 6.75 -14.34
N ASN A 120 11.64 7.54 -14.20
CA ASN A 120 12.78 7.19 -13.38
C ASN A 120 12.57 7.61 -11.93
N GLU A 121 12.68 6.67 -10.99
CA GLU A 121 12.65 6.91 -9.54
C GLU A 121 13.78 6.07 -8.91
N ASP A 122 14.59 6.69 -8.05
CA ASP A 122 15.78 6.09 -7.43
C ASP A 122 16.76 5.40 -8.41
N GLY A 123 16.85 5.92 -9.64
CA GLY A 123 17.76 5.40 -10.67
C GLY A 123 17.26 4.15 -11.39
N GLY A 124 16.01 3.74 -11.17
CA GLY A 124 15.37 2.63 -11.86
C GLY A 124 14.03 3.00 -12.51
N PRO A 125 13.58 2.22 -13.52
CA PRO A 125 12.29 2.43 -14.16
C PRO A 125 11.14 2.06 -13.21
N HIS A 126 10.20 2.97 -13.07
CA HIS A 126 9.00 2.85 -12.26
C HIS A 126 7.75 3.18 -13.07
N VAL A 127 6.64 2.63 -12.63
CA VAL A 127 5.29 2.93 -13.11
C VAL A 127 4.40 3.26 -11.94
N LYS A 128 3.44 4.15 -12.16
CA LYS A 128 2.37 4.36 -11.20
C LYS A 128 1.27 3.35 -11.49
N VAL A 129 0.86 2.60 -10.47
CA VAL A 129 -0.27 1.68 -10.55
C VAL A 129 -1.39 2.15 -9.63
N VAL A 130 -2.62 1.96 -10.06
CA VAL A 130 -3.83 2.47 -9.39
C VAL A 130 -4.86 1.34 -9.31
N LYS A 131 -5.49 1.19 -8.15
CA LYS A 131 -6.67 0.33 -7.96
C LYS A 131 -7.80 1.17 -7.41
N MET A 132 -8.92 1.15 -8.12
CA MET A 132 -10.17 1.74 -7.63
C MET A 132 -10.81 0.80 -6.59
N LEU A 133 -11.39 1.37 -5.53
CA LEU A 133 -12.05 0.67 -4.44
C LEU A 133 -13.57 0.58 -4.64
#